data_AF-A0A5Z6QHM9-F1
#
_entry.id   AF-A0A5Z6QHM9-F1
#
_cell.length_a   1.000
_cell.length_b   1.000
_cell.length_c   1.000
_cell.angle_alpha   90.00
_cell.angle_beta   90.00
_cell.angle_gamma   90.00
#
_symmetry.space_group_name_H-M   'P 1'
#
loop_
_entity.id
_entity.type
_entity.pdbx_description
1 polymer ?
#
loop_
_entity_poly.entity_id
_entity_poly.type
_entity_poly.pdbx_seq_one_letter_code
_entity_poly.pdbx_strand_id
1 'polypeptide(L)'
;ITTCGSSRANNWFKICGIWGITGFQRIAADKLNSMEIVSAVAGKTRDDHESAEARQKIKNILRYIKDTIYEGKISASDGVKLYAALTESISNVGLHAYSNEEQFSEFIEDIGKRWWILAHKVEEQLFLMVYDMGEGIPVTLVKKDFFTFIAQIFNPKTDSDKIFAAVQYGETRMNSQKHGKGLPDMKRYVVDNPEGQLHIFSGMGRYSYDAENNVEDKFDLPYSIGGTLIQWNVSLRGAE
;
A
#
# COMPACT_ATOMS: atom_id res chain seq x y z
N ILE A 1 -22.46 7.11 -5.68
CA ILE A 1 -21.23 7.59 -6.36
C ILE A 1 -20.85 6.54 -7.39
N THR A 2 -20.55 6.97 -8.61
CA THR A 2 -20.51 6.10 -9.79
C THR A 2 -19.21 5.30 -9.84
N THR A 3 -19.31 4.02 -10.17
CA THR A 3 -18.18 3.19 -10.60
C THR A 3 -17.31 3.93 -11.62
N CYS A 4 -16.00 3.64 -11.66
CA CYS A 4 -15.13 4.17 -12.70
C CYS A 4 -15.72 3.84 -14.08
N GLY A 5 -15.60 4.74 -15.08
CA GLY A 5 -16.05 4.44 -16.44
C GLY A 5 -15.34 3.23 -17.07
N SER A 6 -14.19 2.83 -16.52
CA SER A 6 -13.43 1.66 -16.93
C SER A 6 -13.91 0.40 -16.20
N SER A 7 -14.54 -0.52 -16.95
CA SER A 7 -14.92 -1.85 -16.46
C SER A 7 -13.72 -2.63 -15.92
N ARG A 8 -12.53 -2.46 -16.52
CA ARG A 8 -11.29 -3.06 -16.04
C ARG A 8 -10.93 -2.51 -14.66
N ALA A 9 -10.94 -1.19 -14.48
CA ALA A 9 -10.67 -0.57 -13.18
C ALA A 9 -11.69 -1.00 -12.12
N ASN A 10 -12.98 -1.06 -12.46
CA ASN A 10 -14.02 -1.55 -11.55
C ASN A 10 -13.79 -2.99 -11.09
N ASN A 11 -13.33 -3.85 -12.00
CA ASN A 11 -12.99 -5.23 -11.65
C ASN A 11 -11.79 -5.28 -10.71
N TRP A 12 -10.75 -4.47 -10.96
CA TRP A 12 -9.62 -4.33 -10.04
C TRP A 12 -10.04 -3.86 -8.66
N PHE A 13 -10.84 -2.80 -8.61
CA PHE A 13 -11.42 -2.27 -7.38
C PHE A 13 -12.27 -3.30 -6.62
N LYS A 14 -12.96 -4.18 -7.34
CA LYS A 14 -13.66 -5.32 -6.73
C LYS A 14 -12.68 -6.34 -6.18
N ILE A 15 -11.65 -6.73 -6.95
CA ILE A 15 -10.66 -7.75 -6.57
C ILE A 15 -9.83 -7.29 -5.36
N CYS A 16 -9.45 -6.01 -5.29
CA CYS A 16 -8.72 -5.48 -4.14
C CYS A 16 -9.64 -5.12 -2.96
N GLY A 17 -10.96 -5.21 -3.10
CA GLY A 17 -11.90 -4.93 -2.01
C GLY A 17 -12.12 -3.45 -1.71
N ILE A 18 -11.56 -2.52 -2.51
CA ILE A 18 -11.73 -1.07 -2.30
C ILE A 18 -13.20 -0.66 -2.25
N TRP A 19 -14.07 -1.35 -3.01
CA TRP A 19 -15.50 -1.08 -3.02
C TRP A 19 -16.20 -1.43 -1.71
N GLY A 20 -15.71 -2.44 -1.00
CA GLY A 20 -16.19 -2.79 0.33
C GLY A 20 -15.79 -1.70 1.33
N ILE A 21 -14.50 -1.34 1.34
CA ILE A 21 -13.93 -0.36 2.29
C ILE A 21 -14.57 1.01 2.12
N THR A 22 -14.69 1.48 0.88
CA THR A 22 -15.18 2.83 0.58
C THR A 22 -16.70 2.96 0.66
N GLY A 23 -17.42 1.84 0.73
CA GLY A 23 -18.88 1.84 0.62
C GLY A 23 -19.41 2.43 -0.69
N PHE A 24 -18.57 2.63 -1.73
CA PHE A 24 -19.00 3.26 -2.99
C PHE A 24 -20.05 2.43 -3.76
N GLN A 25 -20.27 1.16 -3.39
CA GLN A 25 -21.40 0.35 -3.87
C GLN A 25 -22.74 0.63 -3.16
N ARG A 26 -22.76 1.37 -2.05
CA ARG A 26 -23.98 1.73 -1.30
C ARG A 26 -24.47 3.13 -1.71
N ILE A 27 -25.77 3.22 -2.01
CA ILE A 27 -26.44 4.41 -2.58
C ILE A 27 -26.41 5.64 -1.63
N ALA A 28 -26.03 5.47 -0.36
CA ALA A 28 -25.95 6.53 0.63
C ALA A 28 -24.61 6.48 1.38
N ALA A 29 -23.51 6.85 0.72
CA ALA A 29 -22.30 7.23 1.44
C ALA A 29 -22.57 8.59 2.09
N ASP A 30 -22.70 8.63 3.42
CA ASP A 30 -22.84 9.88 4.16
C ASP A 30 -21.70 10.83 3.76
N LYS A 31 -22.04 12.04 3.32
CA LYS A 31 -21.08 13.10 2.96
C LYS A 31 -20.09 13.42 4.09
N LEU A 32 -20.38 13.02 5.32
CA LEU A 32 -19.53 13.26 6.49
C LEU A 32 -18.29 12.35 6.54
N ASN A 33 -18.31 11.19 5.85
CA ASN A 33 -17.22 10.20 5.84
C ASN A 33 -16.60 10.02 4.44
N SER A 34 -16.82 10.95 3.51
CA SER A 34 -16.31 10.82 2.15
C SER A 34 -14.77 10.88 2.15
N MET A 35 -14.16 9.74 1.84
CA MET A 35 -12.73 9.59 1.71
C MET A 35 -12.20 10.45 0.56
N GLU A 36 -11.24 11.31 0.83
CA GLU A 36 -10.49 11.97 -0.24
C GLU A 36 -9.36 11.03 -0.69
N ILE A 37 -9.44 10.54 -1.93
CA ILE A 37 -8.28 9.92 -2.59
C ILE A 37 -7.30 11.05 -2.88
N VAL A 38 -6.13 11.00 -2.27
CA VAL A 38 -5.07 11.99 -2.50
C VAL A 38 -4.12 11.44 -3.55
N SER A 39 -3.89 12.19 -4.62
CA SER A 39 -2.86 11.90 -5.61
C SER A 39 -1.71 12.89 -5.51
N ALA A 40 -0.49 12.44 -5.78
CA ALA A 40 0.67 13.30 -5.88
C ALA A 40 1.68 12.80 -6.93
N VAL A 41 2.58 13.69 -7.34
CA VAL A 41 3.71 13.36 -8.22
C VAL A 41 4.98 13.33 -7.38
N ALA A 42 5.79 12.29 -7.53
CA ALA A 42 7.11 12.23 -6.91
C ALA A 42 8.13 13.08 -7.69
N GLY A 43 9.05 13.75 -6.97
CA GLY A 43 10.11 14.57 -7.58
C GLY A 43 9.68 15.99 -7.97
N LYS A 44 10.42 16.63 -8.89
CA LYS A 44 10.08 17.96 -9.43
C LYS A 44 8.99 17.82 -10.50
N THR A 45 7.91 18.58 -10.37
CA THR A 45 6.85 18.67 -11.38
C THR A 45 7.09 19.84 -12.34
N ARG A 46 6.37 19.83 -13.47
CA ARG A 46 6.30 20.97 -14.40
C ARG A 46 5.37 22.10 -13.92
N ASP A 47 4.39 21.76 -13.08
CA ASP A 47 3.41 22.70 -12.49
C ASP A 47 3.67 22.83 -10.98
N ASP A 48 4.11 24.02 -10.56
CA ASP A 48 4.40 24.33 -9.15
C ASP A 48 3.14 24.44 -8.28
N HIS A 49 2.00 24.83 -8.87
CA HIS A 49 0.72 24.97 -8.17
C HIS A 49 0.10 23.60 -7.88
N GLU A 50 0.03 22.72 -8.88
CA GLU A 50 -0.40 21.32 -8.71
C GLU A 50 0.47 20.63 -7.63
N SER A 51 1.77 20.88 -7.65
CA SER A 51 2.72 20.39 -6.65
C SER A 51 2.45 20.93 -5.24
N ALA A 52 2.09 22.21 -5.10
CA ALA A 52 1.75 22.80 -3.82
C ALA A 52 0.45 22.23 -3.24
N GLU A 53 -0.58 22.09 -4.08
CA GLU A 53 -1.87 21.50 -3.71
C GLU A 53 -1.70 20.03 -3.29
N ALA A 54 -0.99 19.22 -4.09
CA ALA A 54 -0.71 17.83 -3.78
C ALA A 54 0.06 17.67 -2.46
N ARG A 55 1.08 18.51 -2.22
CA ARG A 55 1.80 18.53 -0.93
C ARG A 55 0.90 18.88 0.24
N GLN A 56 -0.03 19.81 0.06
CA GLN A 56 -1.00 20.16 1.09
C GLN A 56 -1.97 19.01 1.38
N LYS A 57 -2.46 18.34 0.34
CA LYS A 57 -3.32 17.15 0.47
C LYS A 57 -2.59 15.98 1.15
N ILE A 58 -1.33 15.73 0.79
CA ILE A 58 -0.48 14.73 1.50
C ILE A 58 -0.35 15.10 2.99
N LYS A 59 -0.06 16.36 3.30
CA LYS A 59 0.02 16.80 4.71
C LYS A 59 -1.30 16.58 5.45
N ASN A 60 -2.43 16.82 4.79
CA ASN A 60 -3.74 16.60 5.38
C ASN A 60 -4.02 15.12 5.64
N ILE A 61 -3.70 14.22 4.70
CA ILE A 61 -3.92 12.78 4.91
C ILE A 61 -2.96 12.19 5.96
N LEU A 62 -1.70 12.66 6.01
CA LEU A 62 -0.77 12.27 7.07
C LEU A 62 -1.25 12.74 8.44
N ARG A 63 -1.80 13.96 8.53
CA ARG A 63 -2.44 14.47 9.74
C ARG A 63 -3.65 13.63 10.11
N TYR A 64 -4.52 13.31 9.16
CA TYR A 64 -5.68 12.44 9.39
C TYR A 64 -5.28 11.07 9.94
N ILE A 65 -4.28 10.41 9.34
CA ILE A 65 -3.73 9.13 9.82
C ILE A 65 -3.22 9.29 11.25
N LYS A 66 -2.43 10.35 11.50
CA LYS A 66 -1.88 10.65 12.81
C LYS A 66 -2.99 10.80 13.86
N ASP A 67 -3.93 11.70 13.62
CA ASP A 67 -5.02 12.01 14.55
C ASP A 67 -5.89 10.77 14.79
N THR A 68 -6.21 10.01 13.74
CA THR A 68 -6.96 8.75 13.84
C THR A 68 -6.29 7.72 14.75
N ILE A 69 -4.96 7.59 14.68
CA ILE A 69 -4.20 6.67 15.53
C ILE A 69 -4.21 7.14 16.98
N TYR A 70 -3.94 8.43 17.24
CA TYR A 70 -3.86 8.96 18.61
C TYR A 70 -5.21 9.13 19.30
N GLU A 71 -6.30 9.27 18.55
CA GLU A 71 -7.67 9.23 19.06
C GLU A 71 -8.20 7.81 19.28
N GLY A 72 -7.50 6.79 18.76
CA GLY A 72 -7.81 5.39 18.97
C GLY A 72 -7.57 4.92 20.41
N LYS A 73 -8.02 3.71 20.72
CA LYS A 73 -7.78 3.02 21.99
C LYS A 73 -6.43 2.28 22.01
N ILE A 74 -5.41 2.84 21.35
CA ILE A 74 -4.06 2.29 21.28
C ILE A 74 -3.16 2.98 22.31
N SER A 75 -2.16 2.26 22.84
CA SER A 75 -1.19 2.86 23.75
C SER A 75 -0.39 3.96 23.03
N ALA A 76 0.03 5.00 23.73
CA ALA A 76 0.82 6.08 23.14
C ALA A 76 2.13 5.56 22.50
N SER A 77 2.76 4.56 23.12
CA SER A 77 3.96 3.93 22.59
C SER A 77 3.70 3.15 21.30
N ASP A 78 2.58 2.44 21.20
CA ASP A 78 2.27 1.65 20.01
C ASP A 78 1.74 2.53 18.89
N GLY A 79 1.02 3.61 19.20
CA GLY A 79 0.63 4.64 18.25
C GLY A 79 1.84 5.29 17.57
N VAL A 80 2.91 5.60 18.32
CA VAL A 80 4.17 6.12 17.75
C VAL A 80 4.80 5.11 16.78
N LYS A 81 4.90 3.84 17.18
CA LYS A 81 5.50 2.79 16.31
C LYS A 81 4.65 2.56 15.06
N LEU A 82 3.33 2.53 15.21
CA LEU A 82 2.39 2.33 14.12
C LEU A 82 2.48 3.49 13.12
N TYR A 83 2.43 4.72 13.60
CA TYR A 83 2.59 5.90 12.73
C TYR A 83 3.94 5.91 12.01
N ALA A 84 5.03 5.52 12.68
CA ALA A 84 6.34 5.40 12.04
C ALA A 84 6.34 4.34 10.92
N ALA A 85 5.81 3.15 11.19
CA ALA A 85 5.74 2.07 10.18
C ALA A 85 4.87 2.45 8.97
N LEU A 86 3.73 3.13 9.20
CA LEU A 86 2.85 3.60 8.14
C LEU A 86 3.52 4.67 7.27
N THR A 87 4.13 5.68 7.89
CA THR A 87 4.79 6.78 7.17
C THR A 87 6.00 6.32 6.39
N GLU A 88 6.77 5.37 6.92
CA GLU A 88 7.87 4.75 6.19
C GLU A 88 7.38 3.97 4.97
N SER A 89 6.29 3.21 5.12
CA SER A 89 5.69 2.45 4.01
C SER A 89 5.20 3.38 2.90
N ILE A 90 4.56 4.50 3.25
CA ILE A 90 4.16 5.55 2.30
C ILE A 90 5.38 6.17 1.61
N SER A 91 6.45 6.46 2.37
CA SER A 91 7.69 7.03 1.85
C SER A 91 8.37 6.12 0.83
N ASN A 92 8.36 4.80 1.07
CA ASN A 92 8.93 3.82 0.15
C ASN A 92 8.23 3.82 -1.21
N VAL A 93 6.91 3.99 -1.23
CA VAL A 93 6.13 4.09 -2.47
C VAL A 93 6.42 5.42 -3.19
N GLY A 94 6.41 6.54 -2.46
CA GLY A 94 6.63 7.87 -3.04
C GLY A 94 8.06 8.13 -3.55
N LEU A 95 9.09 7.49 -2.99
CA LEU A 95 10.50 7.79 -3.31
C LEU A 95 11.17 6.76 -4.23
N HIS A 96 10.74 5.50 -4.22
CA HIS A 96 11.49 4.41 -4.87
C HIS A 96 10.75 3.72 -6.02
N ALA A 97 9.49 4.04 -6.28
CA ALA A 97 8.72 3.44 -7.36
C ALA A 97 9.29 3.73 -8.77
N TYR A 98 9.95 4.88 -8.95
CA TYR A 98 10.38 5.39 -10.25
C TYR A 98 11.91 5.60 -10.34
N SER A 99 12.67 4.52 -10.15
CA SER A 99 14.14 4.56 -10.22
C SER A 99 14.70 4.66 -11.65
N ASN A 100 14.01 4.09 -12.65
CA ASN A 100 14.40 4.17 -14.06
C ASN A 100 13.48 5.11 -14.84
N GLU A 101 13.76 6.42 -14.81
CA GLU A 101 12.89 7.42 -15.46
C GLU A 101 12.78 7.24 -16.98
N GLU A 102 13.86 6.79 -17.64
CA GLU A 102 13.90 6.63 -19.09
C GLU A 102 12.85 5.61 -19.57
N GLN A 103 12.69 4.51 -18.83
CA GLN A 103 11.69 3.48 -19.11
C GLN A 103 10.25 4.01 -19.07
N PHE A 104 9.99 5.05 -18.27
CA PHE A 104 8.65 5.62 -18.10
C PHE A 104 8.56 7.02 -18.68
N SER A 105 9.49 7.44 -19.54
CA SER A 105 9.61 8.81 -20.04
C SER A 105 8.31 9.35 -20.63
N GLU A 106 7.69 8.64 -21.58
CA GLU A 106 6.40 9.04 -22.17
C GLU A 106 5.30 9.21 -21.12
N PHE A 107 5.19 8.26 -20.20
CA PHE A 107 4.18 8.29 -19.15
C PHE A 107 4.43 9.39 -18.09
N ILE A 108 5.69 9.59 -17.72
CA ILE A 108 6.12 10.64 -16.79
C ILE A 108 5.94 12.02 -17.43
N GLU A 109 6.12 12.15 -18.75
CA GLU A 109 5.86 13.40 -19.46
C GLU A 109 4.38 13.80 -19.39
N ASP A 110 3.47 12.83 -19.49
CA ASP A 110 2.02 13.06 -19.49
C ASP A 110 1.46 13.30 -18.08
N ILE A 111 1.82 12.45 -17.11
CA ILE A 111 1.18 12.47 -15.78
C ILE A 111 2.16 12.53 -14.61
N GLY A 112 3.46 12.60 -14.88
CA GLY A 112 4.51 12.55 -13.86
C GLY A 112 4.66 11.19 -13.19
N LYS A 113 5.55 11.12 -12.21
CA LYS A 113 5.72 9.99 -11.28
C LYS A 113 4.54 9.88 -10.30
N ARG A 114 3.36 9.57 -10.85
CA ARG A 114 2.07 9.67 -10.15
C ARG A 114 1.84 8.52 -9.18
N TRP A 115 1.41 8.85 -7.97
CA TRP A 115 0.97 7.87 -6.98
C TRP A 115 -0.25 8.38 -6.22
N TRP A 116 -0.97 7.46 -5.59
CA TRP A 116 -2.22 7.70 -4.88
C TRP A 116 -2.16 7.08 -3.50
N ILE A 117 -2.80 7.75 -2.54
CA ILE A 117 -3.00 7.26 -1.18
C ILE A 117 -4.44 7.52 -0.75
N LEU A 118 -4.95 6.55 -0.01
CA LEU A 118 -6.26 6.56 0.60
C LEU A 118 -6.11 6.04 2.03
N ALA A 119 -6.76 6.74 2.97
CA ALA A 119 -6.83 6.35 4.37
C ALA A 119 -8.28 6.48 4.83
N HIS A 120 -8.79 5.47 5.52
CA HIS A 120 -10.17 5.45 5.97
C HIS A 120 -10.34 4.71 7.28
N LYS A 121 -10.94 5.39 8.25
CA LYS A 121 -11.41 4.76 9.49
C LYS A 121 -12.80 4.17 9.27
N VAL A 122 -12.92 2.86 9.49
CA VAL A 122 -14.20 2.15 9.63
C VAL A 122 -14.20 1.53 11.01
N GLU A 123 -15.14 1.96 11.86
CA GLU A 123 -15.19 1.54 13.26
C GLU A 123 -13.85 1.74 13.98
N GLU A 124 -13.21 0.65 14.43
CA GLU A 124 -11.92 0.66 15.14
C GLU A 124 -10.77 0.15 14.25
N GLN A 125 -10.97 0.20 12.93
CA GLN A 125 -9.99 -0.23 11.92
C GLN A 125 -9.59 0.98 11.05
N LEU A 126 -8.29 1.19 10.88
CA LEU A 126 -7.76 2.16 9.92
C LEU A 126 -7.26 1.41 8.69
N PHE A 127 -7.97 1.57 7.58
CA PHE A 127 -7.61 1.06 6.27
C PHE A 127 -6.70 2.06 5.55
N LEU A 128 -5.62 1.55 4.95
CA LEU A 128 -4.74 2.29 4.08
C LEU A 128 -4.63 1.59 2.72
N MET A 129 -4.56 2.39 1.67
CA MET A 129 -4.21 1.95 0.34
C MET A 129 -3.22 2.93 -0.26
N VAL A 130 -2.15 2.40 -0.85
CA VAL A 130 -1.20 3.16 -1.63
C VAL A 130 -1.02 2.49 -2.98
N TYR A 131 -1.00 3.29 -4.04
CA TYR A 131 -0.79 2.82 -5.40
C TYR A 131 0.23 3.71 -6.12
N ASP A 132 1.23 3.10 -6.74
CA ASP A 132 2.13 3.74 -7.69
C ASP A 132 2.05 3.07 -9.05
N MET A 133 2.40 3.82 -10.10
CA MET A 133 2.55 3.32 -11.47
C MET A 133 4.02 3.16 -11.86
N GLY A 134 4.88 2.81 -10.90
CA GLY A 134 6.31 2.63 -11.10
C GLY A 134 6.70 1.22 -11.56
N GLU A 135 7.93 0.82 -11.23
CA GLU A 135 8.53 -0.44 -11.67
C GLU A 135 7.88 -1.70 -11.08
N GLY A 136 7.31 -1.60 -9.88
CA GLY A 136 6.76 -2.74 -9.17
C GLY A 136 7.77 -3.51 -8.30
N ILE A 137 7.25 -4.23 -7.30
CA ILE A 137 8.02 -5.13 -6.44
C ILE A 137 8.76 -6.21 -7.24
N PRO A 138 8.15 -6.93 -8.21
CA PRO A 138 8.84 -7.94 -9.00
C PRO A 138 10.12 -7.46 -9.68
N VAL A 139 10.12 -6.24 -10.21
CA VAL A 139 11.25 -5.66 -10.93
C VAL A 139 12.27 -5.06 -9.97
N THR A 140 11.81 -4.39 -8.91
CA THR A 140 12.73 -3.77 -7.94
C THR A 140 13.42 -4.80 -7.04
N LEU A 141 12.76 -5.92 -6.74
CA LEU A 141 13.31 -7.00 -5.91
C LEU A 141 14.56 -7.62 -6.55
N VAL A 142 14.52 -7.89 -7.86
CA VAL A 142 15.65 -8.52 -8.58
C VAL A 142 16.90 -7.63 -8.65
N LYS A 143 16.75 -6.32 -8.44
CA LYS A 143 17.84 -5.33 -8.44
C LYS A 143 18.56 -5.24 -7.09
N LYS A 144 18.07 -5.89 -6.05
CA LYS A 144 18.66 -5.80 -4.70
C LYS A 144 19.75 -6.86 -4.50
N ASP A 145 20.83 -6.50 -3.81
CA ASP A 145 21.97 -7.39 -3.53
C ASP A 145 21.56 -8.71 -2.84
N PHE A 146 20.49 -8.66 -2.04
CA PHE A 146 19.97 -9.82 -1.32
C PHE A 146 19.10 -10.76 -2.18
N PHE A 147 18.80 -10.40 -3.43
CA PHE A 147 17.97 -11.22 -4.30
C PHE A 147 18.57 -12.59 -4.56
N THR A 148 19.90 -12.70 -4.64
CA THR A 148 20.60 -13.99 -4.81
C THR A 148 20.24 -14.98 -3.70
N PHE A 149 20.18 -14.52 -2.45
CA PHE A 149 19.76 -15.32 -1.30
C PHE A 149 18.26 -15.67 -1.38
N ILE A 150 17.42 -14.71 -1.73
CA ILE A 150 15.99 -14.95 -1.97
C ILE A 150 15.79 -16.02 -3.04
N ALA A 151 16.51 -15.94 -4.16
CA ALA A 151 16.40 -16.86 -5.27
C ALA A 151 16.82 -18.28 -4.89
N GLN A 152 17.86 -18.41 -4.05
CA GLN A 152 18.30 -19.72 -3.55
C GLN A 152 17.27 -20.38 -2.64
N ILE A 153 16.59 -19.61 -1.79
CA ILE A 153 15.64 -20.14 -0.79
C ILE A 153 14.25 -20.35 -1.38
N PHE A 154 13.74 -19.34 -2.10
CA PHE A 154 12.35 -19.30 -2.54
C PHE A 154 12.18 -19.64 -4.02
N ASN A 155 13.25 -19.61 -4.83
CA ASN A 155 13.25 -19.87 -6.27
C ASN A 155 12.05 -19.22 -7.01
N PRO A 156 11.85 -17.89 -6.88
CA PRO A 156 10.63 -17.25 -7.36
C PRO A 156 10.60 -17.21 -8.89
N LYS A 157 9.52 -17.72 -9.49
CA LYS A 157 9.37 -17.80 -10.96
C LYS A 157 8.35 -16.80 -11.50
N THR A 158 7.29 -16.59 -10.74
CA THR A 158 6.19 -15.69 -11.10
C THR A 158 6.30 -14.35 -10.37
N ASP A 159 5.46 -13.38 -10.73
CA ASP A 159 5.41 -12.12 -10.00
C ASP A 159 4.80 -12.32 -8.61
N SER A 160 3.80 -13.20 -8.49
CA SER A 160 3.24 -13.60 -7.20
C SER A 160 4.29 -14.26 -6.29
N ASP A 161 5.19 -15.08 -6.84
CA ASP A 161 6.31 -15.66 -6.09
C ASP A 161 7.29 -14.60 -5.59
N LYS A 162 7.64 -13.62 -6.43
CA LYS A 162 8.57 -12.55 -6.03
C LYS A 162 7.97 -11.69 -4.92
N ILE A 163 6.69 -11.35 -5.00
CA ILE A 163 5.99 -10.62 -3.93
C ILE A 163 6.02 -11.43 -2.64
N PHE A 164 5.63 -12.71 -2.70
CA PHE A 164 5.66 -13.60 -1.55
C PHE A 164 7.07 -13.69 -0.95
N ALA A 165 8.09 -13.88 -1.77
CA ALA A 165 9.46 -13.98 -1.31
C ALA A 165 9.97 -12.66 -0.68
N ALA A 166 9.53 -11.49 -1.18
CA ALA A 166 9.84 -10.19 -0.58
C ALA A 166 9.23 -10.04 0.83
N VAL A 167 7.98 -10.50 1.00
CA VAL A 167 7.28 -10.52 2.30
C VAL A 167 8.03 -11.43 3.28
N GLN A 168 8.28 -12.68 2.88
CA GLN A 168 8.91 -13.71 3.72
C GLN A 168 10.37 -13.37 4.07
N TYR A 169 11.14 -12.87 3.11
CA TYR A 169 12.53 -12.47 3.36
C TYR A 169 12.62 -11.38 4.43
N GLY A 170 11.73 -10.41 4.38
CA GLY A 170 11.70 -9.35 5.37
C GLY A 170 11.38 -9.84 6.78
N GLU A 171 10.54 -10.87 6.94
CA GLU A 171 10.29 -11.55 8.22
C GLU A 171 11.56 -12.21 8.78
N THR A 172 12.30 -12.96 7.95
CA THR A 172 13.55 -13.62 8.39
C THR A 172 14.62 -12.64 8.88
N ARG A 173 14.67 -11.43 8.28
CA ARG A 173 15.59 -10.34 8.66
C ARG A 173 15.14 -9.54 9.89
N MET A 174 13.89 -9.66 10.33
CA MET A 174 13.35 -8.97 11.52
C MET A 174 13.82 -9.64 12.83
N ASN A 175 14.19 -10.91 12.79
CA ASN A 175 14.75 -11.62 13.95
C ASN A 175 16.15 -11.14 14.38
N SER A 176 16.82 -10.28 13.58
CA SER A 176 18.20 -9.86 13.86
C SER A 176 18.42 -8.35 14.00
N GLN A 177 17.49 -7.47 13.59
CA GLN A 177 17.67 -6.00 13.69
C GLN A 177 16.35 -5.23 13.82
N LYS A 178 16.38 -4.16 14.65
CA LYS A 178 15.30 -3.20 14.94
C LYS A 178 14.71 -2.55 13.67
N HIS A 179 13.40 -2.31 13.72
CA HIS A 179 12.51 -1.46 12.90
C HIS A 179 13.08 -0.74 11.67
N GLY A 180 12.32 -0.74 10.55
CA GLY A 180 12.63 0.11 9.41
C GLY A 180 12.67 -0.60 8.05
N LYS A 181 11.68 -1.45 7.72
CA LYS A 181 11.74 -2.27 6.48
C LYS A 181 10.47 -2.27 5.61
N GLY A 182 9.47 -1.46 5.92
CA GLY A 182 8.25 -1.29 5.11
C GLY A 182 7.31 -2.50 5.14
N LEU A 183 7.41 -3.42 4.17
CA LEU A 183 6.49 -4.56 4.03
C LEU A 183 6.40 -5.50 5.25
N PRO A 184 7.50 -5.84 5.96
CA PRO A 184 7.44 -6.74 7.10
C PRO A 184 6.79 -6.09 8.31
N ASP A 185 7.05 -4.79 8.52
CA ASP A 185 6.41 -4.02 9.59
C ASP A 185 4.90 -3.97 9.34
N MET A 186 4.46 -3.76 8.10
CA MET A 186 3.05 -3.83 7.73
C MET A 186 2.43 -5.19 8.04
N LYS A 187 3.04 -6.29 7.57
CA LYS A 187 2.51 -7.63 7.81
C LYS A 187 2.40 -7.96 9.29
N ARG A 188 3.35 -7.53 10.12
CA ARG A 188 3.28 -7.72 11.58
C ARG A 188 2.01 -7.09 12.18
N TYR A 189 1.73 -5.82 11.86
CA TYR A 189 0.52 -5.15 12.36
C TYR A 189 -0.78 -5.78 11.86
N VAL A 190 -0.74 -6.42 10.69
CA VAL A 190 -1.89 -7.15 10.15
C VAL A 190 -2.08 -8.49 10.86
N VAL A 191 -1.01 -9.24 11.11
CA VAL A 191 -1.07 -10.53 11.82
C VAL A 191 -1.56 -10.35 13.26
N ASP A 192 -1.14 -9.27 13.93
CA ASP A 192 -1.56 -8.97 15.32
C ASP A 192 -3.00 -8.39 15.40
N ASN A 193 -3.68 -8.21 14.26
CA ASN A 193 -5.03 -7.69 14.17
C ASN A 193 -6.01 -8.81 13.79
N PRO A 194 -7.00 -9.17 14.64
CA PRO A 194 -7.97 -10.22 14.30
C PRO A 194 -8.78 -9.96 13.03
N GLU A 195 -8.98 -8.69 12.67
CA GLU A 195 -9.65 -8.25 11.44
C GLU A 195 -8.63 -7.85 10.35
N GLY A 196 -7.37 -8.23 10.52
CA GLY A 196 -6.26 -7.80 9.71
C GLY A 196 -6.29 -8.40 8.31
N GLN A 197 -6.19 -7.53 7.31
CA GLN A 197 -6.03 -7.89 5.91
C GLN A 197 -4.80 -7.18 5.32
N LEU A 198 -4.05 -7.89 4.49
CA LEU A 198 -2.96 -7.35 3.67
C LEU A 198 -3.14 -7.85 2.26
N HIS A 199 -3.21 -6.94 1.29
CA HIS A 199 -3.20 -7.27 -0.12
C HIS A 199 -2.09 -6.50 -0.82
N ILE A 200 -1.26 -7.22 -1.56
CA ILE A 200 -0.20 -6.64 -2.39
C ILE A 200 -0.44 -7.09 -3.82
N PHE A 201 -0.58 -6.14 -4.72
CA PHE A 201 -0.66 -6.35 -6.15
C PHE A 201 0.55 -5.67 -6.76
N SER A 202 1.29 -6.36 -7.61
CA SER A 202 2.41 -5.74 -8.31
C SER A 202 2.80 -6.50 -9.57
N GLY A 203 2.96 -5.79 -10.67
CA GLY A 203 3.06 -6.43 -11.98
C GLY A 203 1.83 -7.32 -12.21
N MET A 204 2.06 -8.59 -12.54
CA MET A 204 0.99 -9.60 -12.65
C MET A 204 0.66 -10.29 -11.33
N GLY A 205 1.48 -10.14 -10.29
CA GLY A 205 1.36 -10.90 -9.07
C GLY A 205 0.35 -10.30 -8.08
N ARG A 206 -0.33 -11.17 -7.35
CA ARG A 206 -1.06 -10.85 -6.12
C ARG A 206 -0.53 -11.72 -4.97
N TYR A 207 -0.43 -11.11 -3.81
CA TYR A 207 -0.30 -11.75 -2.51
C TYR A 207 -1.44 -11.26 -1.61
N SER A 208 -2.02 -12.13 -0.79
CA SER A 208 -2.95 -11.72 0.26
C SER A 208 -2.78 -12.49 1.55
N TYR A 209 -3.10 -11.82 2.64
CA TYR A 209 -3.19 -12.40 3.98
C TYR A 209 -4.47 -11.89 4.66
N ASP A 210 -5.20 -12.81 5.28
CA ASP A 210 -6.43 -12.57 6.03
C ASP A 210 -6.29 -13.22 7.41
N ALA A 211 -6.26 -12.40 8.45
CA ALA A 211 -6.02 -12.83 9.83
C ALA A 211 -7.24 -13.57 10.42
N GLU A 212 -8.46 -13.14 10.08
CA GLU A 212 -9.71 -13.73 10.59
C GLU A 212 -9.79 -15.22 10.24
N ASN A 213 -9.47 -15.56 8.99
CA ASN A 213 -9.51 -16.93 8.48
C ASN A 213 -8.14 -17.63 8.55
N ASN A 214 -7.09 -16.90 8.95
CA ASN A 214 -5.69 -17.33 8.90
C ASN A 214 -5.30 -17.90 7.52
N VAL A 215 -5.68 -17.18 6.46
CA VAL A 215 -5.43 -17.56 5.06
C VAL A 215 -4.33 -16.68 4.49
N GLU A 216 -3.27 -17.30 3.97
CA GLU A 216 -2.23 -16.64 3.17
C GLU A 216 -2.28 -17.24 1.75
N ASP A 217 -2.48 -16.40 0.74
CA ASP A 217 -2.55 -16.82 -0.65
C ASP A 217 -1.70 -15.97 -1.58
N LYS A 218 -1.39 -16.53 -2.74
CA LYS A 218 -0.75 -15.82 -3.86
C LYS A 218 -1.19 -16.43 -5.18
N PHE A 219 -1.35 -15.57 -6.19
CA PHE A 219 -1.60 -16.01 -7.56
C PHE A 219 -1.26 -14.92 -8.56
N ASP A 220 -1.06 -15.30 -9.81
CA ASP A 220 -0.86 -14.37 -10.91
C ASP A 220 -2.17 -14.05 -11.63
N LEU A 221 -2.33 -12.78 -11.91
CA LEU A 221 -3.44 -12.19 -12.61
C LEU A 221 -3.21 -12.31 -14.12
N PRO A 222 -4.27 -12.35 -14.94
CA PRO A 222 -4.14 -12.48 -16.39
C PRO A 222 -3.48 -11.25 -17.03
N TYR A 223 -3.44 -10.11 -16.33
CA TYR A 223 -2.84 -8.87 -16.80
C TYR A 223 -2.17 -8.11 -15.66
N SER A 224 -1.11 -7.37 -16.00
CA SER A 224 -0.43 -6.49 -15.06
C SER A 224 -1.34 -5.35 -14.58
N ILE A 225 -1.21 -4.99 -13.31
CA ILE A 225 -1.84 -3.79 -12.74
C ILE A 225 -1.10 -2.50 -13.09
N GLY A 226 0.16 -2.59 -13.56
CA GLY A 226 1.00 -1.44 -13.87
C GLY A 226 1.50 -0.71 -12.62
N GLY A 227 2.53 -1.25 -11.96
CA GLY A 227 3.13 -0.69 -10.74
C GLY A 227 2.87 -1.55 -9.50
N THR A 228 2.63 -0.92 -8.35
CA THR A 228 2.34 -1.60 -7.06
C THR A 228 1.13 -0.99 -6.39
N LEU A 229 0.13 -1.80 -6.04
CA LEU A 229 -0.94 -1.44 -5.12
C LEU A 229 -0.77 -2.23 -3.83
N ILE A 230 -0.70 -1.54 -2.70
CA ILE A 230 -0.67 -2.17 -1.38
C ILE A 230 -1.85 -1.65 -0.57
N GLN A 231 -2.63 -2.58 -0.02
CA GLN A 231 -3.75 -2.30 0.86
C GLN A 231 -3.58 -3.08 2.16
N TRP A 232 -3.83 -2.44 3.28
CA TRP A 232 -3.85 -3.11 4.57
C TRP A 232 -4.71 -2.33 5.58
N ASN A 233 -5.04 -2.97 6.68
CA ASN A 233 -5.66 -2.31 7.83
C ASN A 233 -4.95 -2.64 9.14
N VAL A 234 -5.09 -1.71 10.07
CA VAL A 234 -4.54 -1.81 11.41
C VAL A 234 -5.63 -1.54 12.44
N SER A 235 -5.58 -2.30 13.53
CA SER A 235 -6.46 -2.08 14.66
C SER A 235 -6.10 -0.77 15.38
N LEU A 236 -7.13 0.00 15.73
CA LEU A 236 -7.04 1.16 16.62
C LEU A 236 -7.28 0.78 18.08
N ARG A 237 -7.46 -0.51 18.38
CA ARG A 237 -7.48 -1.05 19.75
C ARG A 237 -6.09 -1.56 20.10
N GLY A 238 -5.63 -1.28 21.32
CA GLY A 238 -4.43 -1.90 21.85
C GLY A 238 -4.56 -3.43 21.84
N ALA A 239 -3.42 -4.13 21.71
CA ALA A 239 -3.37 -5.55 22.00
C ALA A 239 -3.69 -5.73 23.49
N GLU A 240 -4.63 -6.61 23.81
CA GLU A 240 -4.91 -7.03 25.20
C GLU A 240 -3.76 -7.85 25.79
#